data_AF-C3MQ29-F1
#
_entry.id   AF-C3MQ29-F1
#
_cell.length_a   1.000
_cell.length_b   1.000
_cell.length_c   1.000
_cell.angle_alpha   90.00
_cell.angle_beta   90.00
_cell.angle_gamma   90.00
#
_symmetry.space_group_name_H-M   'P 1'
#
loop_
_entity.id
_entity.type
_entity.pdbx_description
1 polymer ?
#
loop_
_entity_poly.entity_id
_entity_poly.type
_entity_poly.pdbx_seq_one_letter_code
_entity_poly.pdbx_strand_id
1 'polypeptide(L)'
;MIKTEDTGEYYYIGGISPVWVGGSNIAVYQGGAAFRGSVKLPAKARDIFISNGGIGIIPLKRVSAQIKWYNPARFKSCQGLLGAIWDYITTIGVVSVVAIASLASEITLSSPRSIDDLIYPGSGCSYYVSKTLIGSSLGGERSDELRTTSDQYPFIYLALALFKQVASGVGLSNYPAVTVNGPIDVVLNNCNQIMPSEYCTRIAVGTVFQPFNLDFKFNDIDIGAPVFSRHFCATYCSEFGLVGLIKSFSTITINVPLGNNLQYPVEFVFLDVVKSPTDFTTAGIANYTKELNISEGFNMIIDAINKEKKTIAGISAVFPIAIAELAALAIDWSEVSYENGYRQVEERAMELKNVYNEVLSTINNCIEAYPGLTRNQKTMYEQMVRDYLNGVLPLVNPDWSPNELKGYLLQEATNYLSNYEISC
;
A
#
# COMPACT_ATOMS: atom_id res chain seq x y z
N MET A 1 -1.29 6.23 -1.42
CA MET A 1 -2.77 6.22 -1.54
C MET A 1 -3.31 7.63 -1.70
N ILE A 2 -4.52 7.77 -2.23
CA ILE A 2 -5.23 9.05 -2.44
C ILE A 2 -6.64 8.94 -1.87
N LYS A 3 -7.16 10.03 -1.30
CA LYS A 3 -8.56 10.23 -0.96
C LYS A 3 -9.16 11.24 -1.94
N THR A 4 -10.27 10.92 -2.58
CA THR A 4 -10.92 11.88 -3.49
C THR A 4 -11.46 13.08 -2.72
N GLU A 5 -11.37 14.25 -3.34
CA GLU A 5 -11.77 15.54 -2.76
C GLU A 5 -13.28 15.78 -2.86
N ASP A 6 -13.94 15.18 -3.84
CA ASP A 6 -15.36 15.28 -4.13
C ASP A 6 -16.20 14.23 -3.39
N THR A 7 -15.80 12.96 -3.41
CA THR A 7 -16.56 11.86 -2.78
C THR A 7 -15.99 11.38 -1.45
N GLY A 8 -14.72 11.65 -1.18
CA GLY A 8 -14.03 11.15 0.02
C GLY A 8 -13.66 9.66 -0.03
N GLU A 9 -13.77 9.04 -1.20
CA GLU A 9 -13.39 7.64 -1.45
C GLU A 9 -11.87 7.48 -1.48
N TYR A 10 -11.37 6.32 -1.05
CA TYR A 10 -9.94 6.05 -0.99
C TYR A 10 -9.51 5.14 -2.14
N TYR A 11 -8.34 5.40 -2.69
CA TYR A 11 -7.73 4.62 -3.76
C TYR A 11 -6.27 4.31 -3.45
N TYR A 12 -5.91 3.05 -3.63
CA TYR A 12 -4.52 2.67 -3.86
C TYR A 12 -4.18 2.99 -5.32
N ILE A 13 -3.06 3.67 -5.52
CA ILE A 13 -2.46 3.90 -6.84
C ILE A 13 -0.98 3.59 -6.66
N GLY A 14 -0.49 2.56 -7.33
CA GLY A 14 0.87 2.05 -7.14
C GLY A 14 1.12 0.72 -7.85
N GLY A 15 2.21 0.06 -7.48
CA GLY A 15 2.68 -1.18 -8.08
C GLY A 15 1.78 -2.37 -7.75
N ILE A 16 1.49 -3.20 -8.75
CA ILE A 16 0.72 -4.42 -8.65
C ILE A 16 1.69 -5.59 -8.75
N SER A 17 1.74 -6.40 -7.71
CA SER A 17 2.58 -7.59 -7.70
C SER A 17 1.93 -8.72 -8.52
N PRO A 18 2.69 -9.44 -9.37
CA PRO A 18 2.19 -10.60 -10.11
C PRO A 18 1.79 -11.77 -9.21
N VAL A 19 2.24 -11.77 -7.95
CA VAL A 19 1.88 -12.81 -6.98
C VAL A 19 0.72 -12.44 -6.08
N TRP A 20 0.10 -11.26 -6.26
CA TRP A 20 -1.21 -11.02 -5.70
C TRP A 20 -2.17 -11.99 -6.36
N VAL A 21 -2.55 -13.06 -5.66
CA VAL A 21 -3.39 -14.13 -6.20
C VAL A 21 -4.73 -13.52 -6.61
N GLY A 22 -5.17 -13.79 -7.83
CA GLY A 22 -6.50 -13.35 -8.28
C GLY A 22 -7.59 -13.87 -7.35
N GLY A 23 -8.52 -13.02 -6.97
CA GLY A 23 -9.53 -13.35 -5.96
C GLY A 23 -9.05 -13.18 -4.50
N SER A 24 -7.86 -12.63 -4.25
CA SER A 24 -7.40 -12.31 -2.89
C SER A 24 -7.88 -10.94 -2.41
N ASN A 25 -8.04 -10.82 -1.10
CA ASN A 25 -8.31 -9.56 -0.43
C ASN A 25 -7.01 -8.77 -0.27
N ILE A 26 -6.99 -7.55 -0.81
CA ILE A 26 -5.83 -6.66 -0.67
C ILE A 26 -5.92 -5.94 0.67
N ALA A 27 -4.81 -5.91 1.42
CA ALA A 27 -4.65 -5.07 2.59
C ALA A 27 -3.57 -4.02 2.32
N VAL A 28 -3.83 -2.77 2.70
CA VAL A 28 -2.90 -1.65 2.53
C VAL A 28 -2.77 -0.93 3.86
N TYR A 29 -1.54 -0.70 4.30
CA TYR A 29 -1.25 0.05 5.52
C TYR A 29 -0.46 1.30 5.17
N GLN A 30 -0.83 2.44 5.75
CA GLN A 30 -0.11 3.70 5.57
C GLN A 30 -0.33 4.62 6.76
N GLY A 31 0.75 4.96 7.48
CA GLY A 31 0.75 6.00 8.53
C GLY A 31 -0.27 5.76 9.65
N GLY A 32 -0.29 4.55 10.19
CA GLY A 32 -1.15 4.11 11.29
C GLY A 32 -2.58 3.75 10.86
N ALA A 33 -2.92 3.87 9.58
CA ALA A 33 -4.23 3.54 9.05
C ALA A 33 -4.19 2.25 8.23
N ALA A 34 -5.20 1.41 8.42
CA ALA A 34 -5.40 0.18 7.65
C ALA A 34 -6.57 0.31 6.68
N PHE A 35 -6.34 -0.14 5.46
CA PHE A 35 -7.29 -0.16 4.37
C PHE A 35 -7.34 -1.57 3.78
N ARG A 36 -8.47 -1.88 3.16
CA ARG A 36 -8.65 -3.08 2.36
C ARG A 36 -9.12 -2.73 0.97
N GLY A 37 -8.82 -3.58 0.00
CA GLY A 37 -9.52 -3.56 -1.27
C GLY A 37 -11.03 -3.62 -1.00
N SER A 38 -11.81 -2.78 -1.70
CA SER A 38 -13.26 -2.82 -1.53
C SER A 38 -13.85 -4.17 -1.94
N VAL A 39 -13.20 -4.88 -2.85
CA VAL A 39 -13.51 -6.25 -3.26
C VAL A 39 -12.21 -7.03 -3.42
N LYS A 40 -12.33 -8.35 -3.52
CA LYS A 40 -11.26 -9.22 -4.03
C LYS A 40 -10.77 -8.74 -5.39
N LEU A 41 -9.45 -8.69 -5.58
CA LEU A 41 -8.86 -8.20 -6.83
C LEU A 41 -9.11 -9.22 -7.95
N PRO A 42 -9.86 -8.88 -9.02
CA PRO A 42 -10.10 -9.80 -10.13
C PRO A 42 -8.81 -10.21 -10.83
N ALA A 43 -8.63 -11.50 -11.12
CA ALA A 43 -7.42 -12.01 -11.78
C ALA A 43 -7.14 -11.30 -13.11
N LYS A 44 -8.17 -11.15 -13.95
CA LYS A 44 -8.08 -10.45 -15.24
C LYS A 44 -7.70 -8.98 -15.09
N ALA A 45 -8.26 -8.29 -14.09
CA ALA A 45 -7.90 -6.89 -13.82
C ALA A 45 -6.42 -6.76 -13.45
N ARG A 46 -5.94 -7.63 -12.57
CA ARG A 46 -4.52 -7.71 -12.20
C ARG A 46 -3.62 -7.94 -13.43
N ASP A 47 -3.98 -8.90 -14.30
CA ASP A 47 -3.19 -9.23 -15.49
C ASP A 47 -3.15 -8.06 -16.49
N ILE A 48 -4.25 -7.30 -16.62
CA ILE A 48 -4.29 -6.04 -17.38
C ILE A 48 -3.34 -5.00 -16.77
N PHE A 49 -3.32 -4.85 -15.45
CA PHE A 49 -2.39 -3.90 -14.81
C PHE A 49 -0.93 -4.28 -15.03
N ILE A 50 -0.59 -5.56 -14.87
CA ILE A 50 0.78 -6.08 -15.08
C ILE A 50 1.22 -5.87 -16.53
N SER A 51 0.38 -6.25 -17.50
CA SER A 51 0.69 -6.08 -18.93
C SER A 51 0.85 -4.62 -19.38
N ASN A 52 0.32 -3.66 -18.61
CA ASN A 52 0.42 -2.22 -18.89
C ASN A 52 1.47 -1.50 -18.03
N GLY A 53 2.46 -2.23 -17.51
CA GLY A 53 3.60 -1.66 -16.78
C GLY A 53 3.46 -1.73 -15.26
N GLY A 54 2.63 -2.63 -14.74
CA GLY A 54 2.59 -2.98 -13.33
C GLY A 54 1.95 -1.93 -12.42
N ILE A 55 1.39 -0.84 -12.94
CA ILE A 55 0.69 0.17 -12.14
C ILE A 55 -0.81 -0.11 -12.16
N GLY A 56 -1.42 -0.18 -10.99
CA GLY A 56 -2.86 -0.40 -10.84
C GLY A 56 -3.51 0.62 -9.92
N ILE A 57 -4.83 0.70 -10.05
CA ILE A 57 -5.68 1.59 -9.25
C ILE A 57 -6.76 0.72 -8.62
N ILE A 58 -6.78 0.66 -7.28
CA ILE A 58 -7.70 -0.20 -6.52
C ILE A 58 -8.49 0.68 -5.55
N PRO A 59 -9.83 0.73 -5.65
CA PRO A 59 -10.68 1.34 -4.64
C PRO A 59 -10.52 0.65 -3.30
N LEU A 60 -10.42 1.43 -2.23
CA LEU A 60 -10.17 0.97 -0.89
C LEU A 60 -11.33 1.29 0.04
N LYS A 61 -11.61 0.36 0.96
CA LYS A 61 -12.42 0.58 2.15
C LYS A 61 -11.50 0.83 3.34
N ARG A 62 -11.72 1.92 4.06
CA ARG A 62 -11.00 2.20 5.30
C ARG A 62 -11.51 1.26 6.39
N VAL A 63 -10.59 0.61 7.10
CA VAL A 63 -10.94 -0.41 8.10
C VAL A 63 -10.56 0.02 9.52
N SER A 64 -9.60 0.94 9.68
CA SER A 64 -9.27 1.51 10.98
C SER A 64 -8.79 2.98 10.95
N ALA A 65 -8.76 3.56 12.15
CA ALA A 65 -8.28 4.87 12.57
C ALA A 65 -9.17 6.10 12.26
N GLN A 66 -9.21 7.03 13.23
CA GLN A 66 -9.75 8.40 13.13
C GLN A 66 -8.66 9.41 12.69
N ILE A 67 -7.57 8.96 12.08
CA ILE A 67 -6.49 9.86 11.66
C ILE A 67 -6.99 10.72 10.50
N LYS A 68 -6.76 12.03 10.60
CA LYS A 68 -7.03 12.99 9.52
C LYS A 68 -6.12 12.66 8.33
N TRP A 69 -6.73 12.31 7.21
CA TRP A 69 -6.01 11.95 5.99
C TRP A 69 -5.55 13.19 5.23
N TYR A 70 -4.32 13.15 4.72
CA TYR A 70 -3.77 14.17 3.83
C TYR A 70 -3.32 13.50 2.52
N ASN A 71 -3.80 14.03 1.40
CA ASN A 71 -3.31 13.62 0.10
C ASN A 71 -1.85 14.04 -0.10
N PRO A 72 -1.08 13.31 -0.93
CA PRO A 72 0.25 13.76 -1.32
C PRO A 72 0.17 15.17 -1.93
N ALA A 73 1.14 16.02 -1.60
CA ALA A 73 1.22 17.35 -2.19
C ALA A 73 1.30 17.23 -3.72
N ARG A 74 0.42 17.91 -4.45
CA ARG A 74 0.47 17.91 -5.91
C ARG A 74 1.66 18.73 -6.38
N PHE A 75 2.39 18.21 -7.35
CA PHE A 75 3.43 19.01 -8.00
C PHE A 75 2.81 20.17 -8.76
N LYS A 76 3.17 21.40 -8.39
CA LYS A 76 2.79 22.62 -9.12
C LYS A 76 4.03 23.10 -9.88
N SER A 77 3.94 23.09 -11.21
CA SER A 77 5.00 23.65 -12.05
C SER A 77 5.08 25.18 -11.88
N CYS A 78 6.11 25.80 -12.45
CA CYS A 78 6.28 27.24 -12.33
C CYS A 78 5.11 27.95 -13.06
N GLN A 79 4.26 28.66 -12.32
CA GLN A 79 3.09 29.35 -12.90
C GLN A 79 3.50 30.61 -13.71
N GLY A 80 2.77 30.91 -14.79
CA GLY A 80 2.94 32.12 -15.62
C GLY A 80 3.79 31.93 -16.90
N LEU A 81 3.84 32.93 -17.79
CA LEU A 81 4.58 32.86 -19.07
C LEU A 81 6.09 32.59 -18.87
N LEU A 82 6.69 33.24 -17.87
CA LEU A 82 8.08 33.00 -17.46
C LEU A 82 8.27 31.64 -16.77
N GLY A 83 7.23 31.15 -16.11
CA GLY A 83 7.19 29.82 -15.52
C GLY A 83 7.10 28.70 -16.57
N ALA A 84 6.31 28.89 -17.63
CA ALA A 84 6.26 27.99 -18.78
C ALA A 84 7.58 27.98 -19.58
N ILE A 85 8.24 29.14 -19.70
CA ILE A 85 9.60 29.25 -20.28
C ILE A 85 10.62 28.53 -19.38
N TRP A 86 10.49 28.58 -18.05
CA TRP A 86 11.37 27.83 -17.16
C TRP A 86 11.03 26.34 -17.04
N ASP A 87 9.77 25.94 -17.16
CA ASP A 87 9.36 24.55 -17.36
C ASP A 87 9.95 24.04 -18.69
N TYR A 88 9.97 24.89 -19.72
CA TYR A 88 10.67 24.61 -20.99
C TYR A 88 12.20 24.58 -20.83
N ILE A 89 12.83 25.46 -20.04
CA ILE A 89 14.29 25.45 -19.84
C ILE A 89 14.73 24.32 -18.89
N THR A 90 13.94 23.95 -17.88
CA THR A 90 14.19 22.77 -17.03
C THR A 90 13.99 21.47 -17.81
N THR A 91 13.15 21.47 -18.85
CA THR A 91 13.13 20.40 -19.85
C THR A 91 14.35 20.39 -20.80
N ILE A 92 15.22 21.42 -20.75
CA ILE A 92 16.42 21.57 -21.60
C ILE A 92 17.74 21.63 -20.79
N GLY A 93 17.75 21.81 -19.46
CA GLY A 93 18.98 22.33 -18.84
C GLY A 93 19.18 22.36 -17.32
N VAL A 94 18.37 21.74 -16.45
CA VAL A 94 18.65 21.80 -15.00
C VAL A 94 18.55 20.43 -14.32
N VAL A 95 19.59 20.07 -13.57
CA VAL A 95 19.61 18.94 -12.64
C VAL A 95 18.54 19.16 -11.58
N SER A 96 17.43 18.40 -11.67
CA SER A 96 16.40 18.42 -10.64
C SER A 96 16.64 17.29 -9.64
N VAL A 97 16.59 17.62 -8.35
CA VAL A 97 16.59 16.61 -7.29
C VAL A 97 15.23 15.94 -7.28
N VAL A 98 15.25 14.63 -7.47
CA VAL A 98 14.08 13.77 -7.41
C VAL A 98 14.24 12.88 -6.18
N ALA A 99 13.22 12.85 -5.33
CA ALA A 99 13.14 12.01 -4.15
C ALA A 99 12.14 10.89 -4.43
N ILE A 100 12.59 9.65 -4.34
CA ILE A 100 11.75 8.46 -4.52
C ILE A 100 11.50 7.89 -3.14
N ALA A 101 10.24 7.86 -2.72
CA ALA A 101 9.86 7.32 -1.43
C ALA A 101 9.51 5.83 -1.58
N SER A 102 10.42 4.94 -1.18
CA SER A 102 10.24 3.49 -1.21
C SER A 102 10.38 2.90 0.19
N LEU A 103 9.44 2.04 0.61
CA LEU A 103 9.55 1.30 1.87
C LEU A 103 10.39 0.01 1.72
N ALA A 104 10.82 -0.33 0.50
CA ALA A 104 11.49 -1.58 0.20
C ALA A 104 12.78 -1.77 1.03
N SER A 105 13.59 -0.72 1.13
CA SER A 105 14.88 -0.76 1.84
C SER A 105 14.71 -0.82 3.37
N GLU A 106 13.67 -0.20 3.91
CA GLU A 106 13.43 -0.19 5.36
C GLU A 106 12.98 -1.57 5.85
N ILE A 107 12.18 -2.30 5.06
CA ILE A 107 11.82 -3.70 5.32
C ILE A 107 13.07 -4.59 5.37
N THR A 108 14.00 -4.41 4.44
CA THR A 108 15.29 -5.13 4.41
C THR A 108 16.14 -4.86 5.65
N LEU A 109 16.18 -3.61 6.13
CA LEU A 109 17.01 -3.22 7.28
C LEU A 109 16.41 -3.63 8.63
N SER A 110 15.08 -3.58 8.74
CA SER A 110 14.35 -3.77 10.01
C SER A 110 13.97 -5.21 10.31
N SER A 111 14.10 -6.14 9.36
CA SER A 111 13.76 -7.55 9.56
C SER A 111 14.95 -8.37 10.08
N PRO A 112 14.95 -8.82 11.35
CA PRO A 112 15.92 -9.79 11.86
C PRO A 112 15.70 -11.23 11.33
N ARG A 113 14.67 -11.45 10.50
CA ARG A 113 14.41 -12.72 9.78
C ARG A 113 14.94 -12.64 8.35
N SER A 114 15.30 -13.79 7.77
CA SER A 114 15.81 -13.83 6.39
C SER A 114 14.82 -13.13 5.47
N ILE A 115 15.35 -12.20 4.66
CA ILE A 115 14.59 -11.47 3.66
C ILE A 115 13.86 -12.43 2.71
N ASP A 116 14.42 -13.64 2.53
CA ASP A 116 13.86 -14.74 1.76
C ASP A 116 12.48 -15.19 2.25
N ASP A 117 12.14 -14.94 3.52
CA ASP A 117 10.82 -15.26 4.07
C ASP A 117 9.72 -14.24 3.66
N LEU A 118 10.12 -13.06 3.18
CA LEU A 118 9.23 -11.95 2.81
C LEU A 118 9.24 -11.68 1.30
N ILE A 119 10.30 -12.11 0.62
CA ILE A 119 10.46 -11.98 -0.82
C ILE A 119 9.91 -13.22 -1.50
N TYR A 120 8.99 -13.02 -2.43
CA TYR A 120 8.65 -14.05 -3.40
C TYR A 120 9.64 -13.97 -4.58
N PRO A 121 10.48 -15.01 -4.80
CA PRO A 121 11.36 -15.05 -5.95
C PRO A 121 10.57 -15.41 -7.22
N GLY A 122 10.39 -14.45 -8.12
CA GLY A 122 9.92 -14.70 -9.48
C GLY A 122 11.09 -14.93 -10.44
N SER A 123 10.83 -15.48 -11.63
CA SER A 123 11.83 -15.82 -12.66
C SER A 123 12.58 -14.63 -13.30
N GLY A 124 12.58 -13.47 -12.65
CA GLY A 124 13.21 -12.23 -13.10
C GLY A 124 12.92 -11.01 -12.22
N CYS A 125 12.10 -11.17 -11.16
CA CYS A 125 11.63 -10.07 -10.31
C CYS A 125 11.52 -10.55 -8.85
N SER A 126 11.75 -9.64 -7.90
CA SER A 126 11.48 -9.85 -6.47
C SER A 126 10.26 -9.03 -6.06
N TYR A 127 9.40 -9.56 -5.20
CA TYR A 127 8.26 -8.82 -4.63
C TYR A 127 8.14 -9.09 -3.14
N TYR A 128 7.87 -8.05 -2.34
CA TYR A 128 7.46 -8.27 -0.95
C TYR A 128 6.01 -8.66 -0.87
N VAL A 129 5.74 -9.71 -0.08
CA VAL A 129 4.38 -10.14 0.21
C VAL A 129 4.20 -10.12 1.72
N SER A 130 3.09 -9.57 2.19
CA SER A 130 2.74 -9.74 3.61
C SER A 130 2.65 -11.24 3.88
N LYS A 131 3.28 -11.72 4.97
CA LYS A 131 3.03 -13.09 5.48
C LYS A 131 1.55 -13.31 5.78
N THR A 132 0.81 -12.22 5.98
CA THR A 132 -0.64 -12.16 6.06
C THR A 132 -1.32 -12.16 4.69
N LEU A 133 -0.75 -12.86 3.68
CA LEU A 133 -1.58 -13.44 2.63
C LEU A 133 -2.69 -14.21 3.34
N ILE A 134 -3.86 -13.60 3.33
CA ILE A 134 -5.14 -14.08 3.83
C ILE A 134 -5.35 -15.48 3.22
N GLY A 135 -5.04 -16.52 4.01
CA GLY A 135 -5.03 -17.90 3.53
C GLY A 135 -3.99 -18.84 4.17
N SER A 136 -3.00 -18.35 4.92
CA SER A 136 -2.15 -19.24 5.73
C SER A 136 -2.72 -19.44 7.14
N SER A 137 -2.92 -20.70 7.50
CA SER A 137 -3.35 -21.20 8.82
C SER A 137 -2.30 -20.99 9.93
N LEU A 138 -1.41 -20.00 9.77
CA LEU A 138 -0.26 -19.76 10.64
C LEU A 138 -0.26 -18.31 11.15
N GLY A 139 -1.14 -18.06 12.11
CA GLY A 139 -0.80 -17.26 13.28
C GLY A 139 -1.12 -15.77 13.21
N GLY A 140 -2.24 -15.39 13.82
CA GLY A 140 -2.53 -14.03 14.28
C GLY A 140 -1.62 -13.50 15.39
N GLU A 141 -0.54 -14.22 15.74
CA GLU A 141 0.38 -13.86 16.83
C GLU A 141 1.75 -13.34 16.39
N ARG A 142 2.03 -13.22 15.08
CA ARG A 142 3.36 -12.77 14.61
C ARG A 142 3.26 -11.62 13.62
N SER A 143 3.92 -10.52 14.02
CA SER A 143 4.30 -9.34 13.23
C SER A 143 3.96 -9.41 11.75
N ASP A 144 2.90 -8.71 11.32
CA ASP A 144 2.83 -8.26 9.93
C ASP A 144 3.94 -7.21 9.77
N GLU A 145 5.11 -7.63 9.30
CA GLU A 145 6.29 -6.76 9.16
C GLU A 145 5.99 -5.58 8.21
N LEU A 146 5.13 -5.77 7.20
CA LEU A 146 4.65 -4.68 6.34
C LEU A 146 3.81 -3.68 7.12
N ARG A 147 2.89 -4.14 7.99
CA ARG A 147 2.15 -3.26 8.92
C ARG A 147 3.08 -2.51 9.85
N THR A 148 4.06 -3.20 10.46
CA THR A 148 5.01 -2.62 11.43
C THR A 148 5.93 -1.58 10.78
N THR A 149 6.24 -1.75 9.49
CA THR A 149 7.07 -0.81 8.72
C THR A 149 6.24 0.31 8.09
N SER A 150 4.92 0.12 7.90
CA SER A 150 4.06 1.12 7.25
C SER A 150 3.86 2.43 8.02
N ASP A 151 4.18 2.42 9.32
CA ASP A 151 4.19 3.61 10.19
C ASP A 151 5.53 4.36 10.12
N GLN A 152 6.53 3.77 9.48
CA GLN A 152 7.86 4.33 9.34
C GLN A 152 7.95 5.17 8.06
N TYR A 153 8.93 6.09 8.05
CA TYR A 153 9.08 7.03 6.95
C TYR A 153 9.82 6.31 5.79
N PRO A 154 9.30 6.34 4.55
CA PRO A 154 9.89 5.62 3.43
C PRO A 154 11.34 6.02 3.18
N PHE A 155 12.16 5.06 2.77
CA PHE A 155 13.52 5.33 2.31
C PHE A 155 13.48 6.26 1.10
N ILE A 156 14.33 7.29 1.11
CA ILE A 156 14.43 8.25 0.01
C ILE A 156 15.63 7.89 -0.87
N TYR A 157 15.37 7.44 -2.10
CA TYR A 157 16.41 7.46 -3.13
C TYR A 157 16.48 8.83 -3.79
N LEU A 158 17.70 9.34 -3.98
CA LEU A 158 17.93 10.59 -4.72
C LEU A 158 18.30 10.28 -6.17
N ALA A 159 17.48 10.77 -7.10
CA ALA A 159 17.75 10.70 -8.53
C ALA A 159 17.99 12.11 -9.12
N LEU A 160 18.80 12.17 -10.16
CA LEU A 160 19.05 13.33 -11.01
C LEU A 160 18.27 13.15 -12.31
N ALA A 161 17.38 14.07 -12.66
CA ALA A 161 16.73 14.03 -13.98
C ALA A 161 17.75 14.24 -15.11
N LEU A 162 17.84 13.29 -16.05
CA LEU A 162 18.67 13.40 -17.25
C LEU A 162 17.92 14.09 -18.40
N PHE A 163 18.70 14.81 -19.20
CA PHE A 163 18.24 15.55 -20.38
C PHE A 163 17.60 14.62 -21.42
N LYS A 164 16.52 15.08 -22.07
CA LYS A 164 15.88 14.36 -23.20
C LYS A 164 16.85 14.07 -24.34
N GLN A 165 17.81 14.97 -24.60
CA GLN A 165 18.83 14.80 -25.65
C GLN A 165 19.87 13.71 -25.29
N VAL A 166 20.33 13.69 -24.02
CA VAL A 166 21.23 12.64 -23.52
C VAL A 166 20.51 11.30 -23.50
N ALA A 167 19.25 11.27 -23.01
CA ALA A 167 18.38 10.10 -23.06
C ALA A 167 18.23 9.56 -24.48
N SER A 168 17.92 10.43 -25.45
CA SER A 168 17.80 10.02 -26.86
C SER A 168 19.12 9.55 -27.48
N GLY A 169 20.26 10.12 -27.06
CA GLY A 169 21.59 9.71 -27.51
C GLY A 169 22.01 8.31 -27.03
N VAL A 170 21.37 7.80 -25.96
CA VAL A 170 21.52 6.42 -25.48
C VAL A 170 20.28 5.55 -25.77
N GLY A 171 19.35 6.02 -26.61
CA GLY A 171 18.19 5.24 -27.07
C GLY A 171 16.95 5.26 -26.16
N LEU A 172 16.86 6.17 -25.19
CA LEU A 172 15.75 6.28 -24.24
C LEU A 172 14.77 7.40 -24.65
N SER A 173 13.45 7.14 -24.54
CA SER A 173 12.42 7.95 -25.18
C SER A 173 11.65 8.93 -24.27
N ASN A 174 11.71 8.83 -22.94
CA ASN A 174 11.05 9.77 -22.00
C ASN A 174 11.81 9.95 -20.68
N TYR A 175 11.65 11.14 -20.07
CA TYR A 175 12.30 11.69 -18.86
C TYR A 175 12.93 10.67 -17.89
N PRO A 176 14.21 10.32 -18.06
CA PRO A 176 14.88 9.45 -17.11
C PRO A 176 15.22 10.27 -15.87
N ALA A 177 14.67 9.90 -14.71
CA ALA A 177 15.37 10.16 -13.47
C ALA A 177 16.50 9.13 -13.38
N VAL A 178 17.75 9.58 -13.27
CA VAL A 178 18.92 8.74 -13.06
C VAL A 178 19.33 8.80 -11.61
N THR A 179 19.19 7.67 -10.93
CA THR A 179 19.76 7.49 -9.61
C THR A 179 21.05 6.68 -9.74
N VAL A 180 22.02 7.01 -8.92
CA VAL A 180 23.22 6.21 -8.72
C VAL A 180 23.03 5.46 -7.42
N ASN A 181 23.49 4.22 -7.34
CA ASN A 181 23.63 3.56 -6.04
C ASN A 181 24.76 4.31 -5.26
N GLY A 182 24.37 5.30 -4.43
CA GLY A 182 25.20 6.21 -3.59
C GLY A 182 25.73 7.49 -4.30
N PRO A 183 26.29 8.53 -3.61
CA PRO A 183 26.14 9.06 -2.25
C PRO A 183 25.20 10.31 -2.18
N ILE A 184 24.80 10.71 -0.96
CA ILE A 184 23.50 11.34 -0.63
C ILE A 184 23.60 12.76 -0.02
N ASP A 185 24.79 13.38 0.05
CA ASP A 185 25.10 14.55 0.89
C ASP A 185 24.15 15.76 0.76
N VAL A 186 23.52 15.97 -0.40
CA VAL A 186 22.52 17.03 -0.61
C VAL A 186 21.21 16.78 0.15
N VAL A 187 20.80 15.52 0.31
CA VAL A 187 19.62 15.15 1.13
C VAL A 187 19.94 15.32 2.60
N LEU A 188 21.10 14.86 3.08
CA LEU A 188 21.47 15.00 4.50
C LEU A 188 21.47 16.47 4.93
N ASN A 189 22.01 17.34 4.09
CA ASN A 189 22.09 18.78 4.36
C ASN A 189 20.72 19.49 4.31
N ASN A 190 19.70 18.90 3.66
CA ASN A 190 18.35 19.47 3.56
C ASN A 190 17.26 18.58 4.19
N CYS A 191 17.63 17.52 4.90
CA CYS A 191 16.71 16.46 5.28
C CYS A 191 15.58 16.98 6.20
N ASN A 192 15.92 17.87 7.12
CA ASN A 192 14.96 18.51 8.02
C ASN A 192 13.92 19.38 7.30
N GLN A 193 14.12 19.67 6.01
CA GLN A 193 13.16 20.39 5.16
C GLN A 193 12.25 19.44 4.36
N ILE A 194 12.58 18.14 4.33
CA ILE A 194 11.91 17.10 3.54
C ILE A 194 11.11 16.16 4.46
N MET A 195 11.60 15.91 5.67
CA MET A 195 11.02 15.00 6.66
C MET A 195 11.34 15.42 8.11
N PRO A 196 10.62 14.88 9.12
CA PRO A 196 10.90 15.20 10.51
C PRO A 196 12.34 14.82 10.90
N SER A 197 12.98 15.64 11.73
CA SER A 197 14.43 15.56 12.00
C SER A 197 14.89 14.25 12.62
N GLU A 198 14.02 13.58 13.37
CA GLU A 198 14.29 12.27 13.99
C GLU A 198 14.49 11.14 12.98
N TYR A 199 14.02 11.31 11.74
CA TYR A 199 14.20 10.34 10.66
C TYR A 199 15.40 10.65 9.76
N CYS A 200 16.02 11.82 9.90
CA CYS A 200 17.15 12.24 9.06
C CYS A 200 18.43 11.44 9.27
N THR A 201 18.54 10.74 10.39
CA THR A 201 19.64 9.83 10.71
C THR A 201 19.47 8.43 10.11
N ARG A 202 18.29 8.12 9.55
CA ARG A 202 17.96 6.80 8.97
C ARG A 202 18.24 6.70 7.47
N ILE A 203 18.71 7.77 6.84
CA ILE A 203 19.16 7.72 5.45
C ILE A 203 20.47 6.92 5.44
N ALA A 204 20.39 5.64 5.07
CA ALA A 204 21.55 4.77 4.98
C ALA A 204 22.47 5.28 3.87
N VAL A 205 23.53 5.95 4.28
CA VAL A 205 24.63 6.29 3.40
C VAL A 205 25.44 5.02 3.22
N GLY A 206 25.62 4.56 1.99
CA GLY A 206 26.60 3.54 1.61
C GLY A 206 28.04 4.04 1.77
N THR A 207 28.34 4.76 2.86
CA THR A 207 29.69 5.19 3.20
C THR A 207 30.36 4.10 4.00
N VAL A 208 31.32 3.47 3.32
CA VAL A 208 32.49 2.74 3.80
C VAL A 208 32.45 1.30 3.28
N PHE A 209 33.32 1.05 2.29
CA PHE A 209 33.83 -0.28 1.98
C PHE A 209 34.14 -1.03 3.29
N GLN A 210 33.30 -2.00 3.70
CA GLN A 210 33.66 -3.28 4.34
C GLN A 210 32.41 -4.12 4.76
N PRO A 211 32.56 -5.44 5.01
CA PRO A 211 31.74 -6.48 4.40
C PRO A 211 30.51 -6.81 5.25
N PHE A 212 29.44 -6.07 5.05
CA PHE A 212 28.11 -6.60 5.31
C PHE A 212 27.35 -6.52 3.98
N ASN A 213 27.16 -7.69 3.36
CA ASN A 213 26.38 -7.90 2.13
C ASN A 213 24.91 -7.56 2.38
N LEU A 214 24.55 -6.29 2.41
CA LEU A 214 23.18 -5.86 2.17
C LEU A 214 23.22 -5.08 0.84
N ASP A 215 23.05 -5.83 -0.24
CA ASP A 215 22.94 -5.31 -1.61
C ASP A 215 21.64 -4.50 -1.73
N PHE A 216 21.65 -3.24 -1.29
CA PHE A 216 20.55 -2.31 -1.56
C PHE A 216 20.63 -1.86 -3.01
N LYS A 217 19.72 -2.40 -3.84
CA LYS A 217 19.61 -2.07 -5.25
C LYS A 217 18.16 -1.80 -5.63
N PHE A 218 17.96 -0.79 -6.47
CA PHE A 218 16.70 -0.62 -7.20
C PHE A 218 16.32 -1.94 -7.88
N ASN A 219 15.06 -2.33 -7.71
CA ASN A 219 14.53 -3.53 -8.33
C ASN A 219 13.01 -3.40 -8.57
N ASP A 220 12.37 -4.45 -9.04
CA ASP A 220 10.94 -4.42 -9.40
C ASP A 220 10.00 -4.09 -8.23
N ILE A 221 10.47 -4.22 -6.98
CA ILE A 221 9.73 -3.80 -5.78
C ILE A 221 9.51 -2.29 -5.75
N ASP A 222 10.41 -1.51 -6.37
CA ASP A 222 10.29 -0.05 -6.44
C ASP A 222 9.31 0.42 -7.54
N ILE A 223 8.78 -0.49 -8.36
CA ILE A 223 7.70 -0.15 -9.31
C ILE A 223 6.47 0.33 -8.55
N GLY A 224 5.94 1.47 -8.97
CA GLY A 224 4.83 2.17 -8.34
C GLY A 224 5.23 3.03 -7.14
N ALA A 225 6.52 3.10 -6.78
CA ALA A 225 6.98 4.01 -5.74
C ALA A 225 6.74 5.47 -6.17
N PRO A 226 6.24 6.33 -5.26
CA PRO A 226 6.01 7.73 -5.56
C PRO A 226 7.31 8.51 -5.75
N VAL A 227 7.33 9.28 -6.82
CA VAL A 227 8.42 10.15 -7.23
C VAL A 227 8.02 11.59 -6.95
N PHE A 228 8.73 12.21 -6.01
CA PHE A 228 8.55 13.60 -5.64
C PHE A 228 9.68 14.46 -6.18
N SER A 229 9.39 15.70 -6.52
CA SER A 229 10.41 16.65 -6.95
C SER A 229 10.07 18.06 -6.55
N ARG A 230 11.10 18.91 -6.62
CA ARG A 230 11.03 20.36 -6.51
C ARG A 230 11.82 20.96 -7.67
N HIS A 231 11.24 21.93 -8.36
CA HIS A 231 11.89 22.62 -9.46
C HIS A 231 12.37 24.00 -9.03
N PHE A 232 13.48 24.46 -9.59
CA PHE A 232 13.94 25.84 -9.44
C PHE A 232 13.23 26.71 -10.48
N CYS A 233 12.43 27.67 -10.04
CA CYS A 233 11.86 28.72 -10.89
C CYS A 233 12.79 29.96 -10.84
N ALA A 234 12.63 30.87 -11.82
CA ALA A 234 13.49 32.06 -12.00
C ALA A 234 13.91 32.78 -10.70
N THR A 235 12.97 32.94 -9.76
CA THR A 235 13.15 33.74 -8.53
C THR A 235 12.75 32.99 -7.26
N TYR A 236 12.28 31.74 -7.37
CA TYR A 236 11.82 30.93 -6.23
C TYR A 236 11.85 29.45 -6.60
N CYS A 237 11.87 28.53 -5.63
CA CYS A 237 11.68 27.11 -5.92
C CYS A 237 10.20 26.73 -5.83
N SER A 238 9.72 25.86 -6.72
CA SER A 238 8.37 25.29 -6.66
C SER A 238 8.09 24.63 -5.31
N GLU A 239 6.83 24.35 -5.01
CA GLU A 239 6.51 23.46 -3.89
C GLU A 239 7.02 22.04 -4.22
N PHE A 240 7.47 21.31 -3.19
CA PHE A 240 7.79 19.89 -3.32
C PHE A 240 6.48 19.12 -3.50
N GLY A 241 6.40 18.27 -4.51
CA GLY A 241 5.16 17.56 -4.81
C GLY A 241 5.36 16.30 -5.63
N LEU A 242 4.32 15.47 -5.64
CA LEU A 242 4.25 14.21 -6.37
C LEU A 242 4.26 14.50 -7.88
N VAL A 243 5.32 14.09 -8.55
CA VAL A 243 5.48 14.20 -10.00
C VAL A 243 4.90 12.97 -10.69
N GLY A 244 5.07 11.79 -10.08
CA GLY A 244 4.69 10.55 -10.72
C GLY A 244 4.96 9.30 -9.91
N LEU A 245 4.85 8.16 -10.59
CA LEU A 245 5.12 6.83 -10.06
C LEU A 245 6.14 6.15 -10.96
N ILE A 246 7.05 5.37 -10.38
CA ILE A 246 7.97 4.55 -11.15
C ILE A 246 7.16 3.50 -11.93
N LYS A 247 7.32 3.44 -13.24
CA LYS A 247 6.68 2.44 -14.09
C LYS A 247 7.62 1.28 -14.40
N SER A 248 8.87 1.61 -14.71
CA SER A 248 9.91 0.64 -14.97
C SER A 248 11.28 1.28 -14.74
N PHE A 249 12.32 0.47 -14.79
CA PHE A 249 13.69 0.95 -14.75
C PHE A 249 14.57 0.13 -15.68
N SER A 250 15.72 0.68 -16.04
CA SER A 250 16.79 -0.04 -16.71
C SER A 250 18.11 0.30 -16.04
N THR A 251 19.09 -0.61 -16.12
CA THR A 251 20.41 -0.38 -15.55
C THR A 251 21.49 -0.43 -16.61
N ILE A 252 22.51 0.41 -16.44
CA ILE A 252 23.74 0.37 -17.24
C ILE A 252 24.92 0.39 -16.29
N THR A 253 25.79 -0.60 -16.42
CA THR A 253 27.04 -0.67 -15.66
C THR A 253 28.17 -0.02 -16.46
N ILE A 254 28.81 0.99 -15.88
CA ILE A 254 29.96 1.68 -16.46
C ILE A 254 31.17 1.46 -15.57
N ASN A 255 32.26 0.97 -16.15
CA ASN A 255 33.53 0.80 -15.44
C ASN A 255 34.27 2.13 -15.35
N VAL A 256 34.25 2.75 -14.17
CA VAL A 256 34.96 4.01 -13.91
C VAL A 256 36.43 3.70 -13.59
N PRO A 257 37.40 4.28 -14.32
CA PRO A 257 38.82 4.11 -14.00
C PRO A 257 39.16 4.79 -12.67
N LEU A 258 39.79 4.07 -11.75
CA LEU A 258 40.26 4.60 -10.46
C LEU A 258 41.77 4.87 -10.43
N GLY A 259 42.45 4.75 -11.58
CA GLY A 259 43.91 4.78 -11.70
C GLY A 259 44.55 3.40 -11.49
N ASN A 260 45.84 3.24 -11.82
CA ASN A 260 46.61 1.98 -11.67
C ASN A 260 45.92 0.72 -12.25
N ASN A 261 45.29 0.82 -13.43
CA ASN A 261 44.52 -0.26 -14.07
C ASN A 261 43.35 -0.82 -13.23
N LEU A 262 42.96 -0.15 -12.14
CA LEU A 262 41.77 -0.50 -11.38
C LEU A 262 40.54 0.15 -12.02
N GLN A 263 39.51 -0.66 -12.24
CA GLN A 263 38.20 -0.22 -12.70
C GLN A 263 37.16 -0.59 -11.67
N TYR A 264 36.22 0.33 -11.40
CA TYR A 264 35.10 0.08 -10.52
C TYR A 264 33.80 0.12 -11.31
N PRO A 265 33.00 -0.97 -11.32
CA PRO A 265 31.71 -0.99 -12.00
C PRO A 265 30.70 -0.14 -11.22
N VAL A 266 30.25 0.96 -11.82
CA VAL A 266 29.16 1.80 -11.30
C VAL A 266 27.89 1.47 -12.07
N GLU A 267 26.87 1.01 -11.36
CA GLU A 267 25.53 0.74 -11.92
C GLU A 267 24.68 2.01 -11.88
N PHE A 268 24.32 2.52 -13.05
CA PHE A 268 23.39 3.63 -13.23
C PHE A 268 21.99 3.07 -13.43
N VAL A 269 21.02 3.60 -12.69
CA VAL A 269 19.62 3.18 -12.77
C VAL A 269 18.81 4.30 -13.43
N PHE A 270 18.20 4.01 -14.56
CA PHE A 270 17.34 4.91 -15.33
C PHE A 270 15.89 4.56 -15.06
N LEU A 271 15.10 5.54 -14.63
CA LEU A 271 13.71 5.34 -14.24
C LEU A 271 12.76 5.87 -15.30
N ASP A 272 11.80 5.05 -15.71
CA ASP A 272 10.62 5.49 -16.46
C ASP A 272 9.52 5.86 -15.46
N VAL A 273 9.01 7.09 -15.54
CA VAL A 273 8.06 7.65 -14.57
C VAL A 273 6.78 8.06 -15.29
N VAL A 274 5.64 7.52 -14.83
CA VAL A 274 4.33 8.00 -15.27
C VAL A 274 3.85 9.14 -14.39
N LYS A 275 3.18 10.11 -15.00
CA LYS A 275 2.63 11.26 -14.27
C LYS A 275 1.60 10.79 -13.25
N SER A 276 1.49 11.49 -12.12
CA SER A 276 0.39 11.25 -11.18
C SER A 276 -0.95 11.82 -11.70
N PRO A 277 -2.11 11.42 -11.14
CA PRO A 277 -3.39 12.03 -11.52
C PRO A 277 -3.34 13.55 -11.33
N THR A 278 -3.82 14.30 -12.34
CA THR A 278 -3.86 15.77 -12.31
C THR A 278 -4.72 16.32 -11.17
N ASP A 279 -5.77 15.60 -10.85
CA ASP A 279 -6.77 15.95 -9.86
C ASP A 279 -7.21 14.71 -9.09
N PHE A 280 -7.33 14.86 -7.77
CA PHE A 280 -7.78 13.80 -6.88
C PHE A 280 -9.30 13.86 -6.75
N THR A 281 -10.01 13.83 -7.87
CA THR A 281 -11.47 13.69 -7.94
C THR A 281 -11.82 12.32 -8.51
N THR A 282 -13.05 11.84 -8.32
CA THR A 282 -13.47 10.56 -8.92
C THR A 282 -13.34 10.58 -10.45
N ALA A 283 -13.64 11.72 -11.09
CA ALA A 283 -13.46 11.89 -12.54
C ALA A 283 -11.98 11.91 -12.96
N GLY A 284 -11.13 12.56 -12.17
CA GLY A 284 -9.67 12.59 -12.38
C GLY A 284 -9.04 11.21 -12.30
N ILE A 285 -9.44 10.41 -11.30
CA ILE A 285 -9.01 9.00 -11.19
C ILE A 285 -9.48 8.19 -12.40
N ALA A 286 -10.75 8.31 -12.81
CA ALA A 286 -11.27 7.61 -13.98
C ALA A 286 -10.54 8.02 -15.27
N ASN A 287 -10.22 9.30 -15.46
CA ASN A 287 -9.43 9.76 -16.60
C ASN A 287 -8.01 9.18 -16.57
N TYR A 288 -7.38 9.17 -15.40
CA TYR A 288 -6.04 8.62 -15.23
C TYR A 288 -5.96 7.12 -15.58
N THR A 289 -7.01 6.34 -15.33
CA THR A 289 -7.06 4.94 -15.79
C THR A 289 -6.96 4.81 -17.32
N LYS A 290 -7.47 5.79 -18.08
CA LYS A 290 -7.40 5.79 -19.54
C LYS A 290 -6.00 6.14 -20.02
N GLU A 291 -5.36 7.12 -19.37
CA GLU A 291 -3.98 7.52 -19.65
C GLU A 291 -2.99 6.39 -19.43
N LEU A 292 -3.24 5.56 -18.40
CA LEU A 292 -2.46 4.36 -18.12
C LEU A 292 -2.86 3.14 -18.96
N ASN A 293 -3.90 3.22 -19.79
CA ASN A 293 -4.45 2.10 -20.55
C ASN A 293 -4.91 0.91 -19.68
N ILE A 294 -5.47 1.20 -18.50
CA ILE A 294 -5.95 0.18 -17.53
C ILE A 294 -7.44 0.28 -17.22
N SER A 295 -8.20 1.10 -17.98
CA SER A 295 -9.63 1.31 -17.72
C SER A 295 -10.46 0.03 -17.74
N GLU A 296 -10.11 -0.95 -18.58
CA GLU A 296 -10.79 -2.25 -18.60
C GLU A 296 -10.66 -2.97 -17.24
N GLY A 297 -9.44 -3.13 -16.74
CA GLY A 297 -9.20 -3.75 -15.44
C GLY A 297 -9.83 -2.96 -14.28
N PHE A 298 -9.78 -1.63 -14.34
CA PHE A 298 -10.45 -0.79 -13.35
C PHE A 298 -11.97 -0.97 -13.36
N ASN A 299 -12.60 -0.99 -14.54
CA ASN A 299 -14.05 -1.18 -14.67
C ASN A 299 -14.50 -2.56 -14.17
N MET A 300 -13.70 -3.61 -14.35
CA MET A 300 -13.99 -4.93 -13.75
C MET A 300 -14.07 -4.86 -12.22
N ILE A 301 -13.20 -4.08 -11.58
CA ILE A 301 -13.22 -3.87 -10.12
C ILE A 301 -14.47 -3.07 -9.73
N ILE A 302 -14.82 -2.02 -10.47
CA ILE A 302 -16.02 -1.21 -10.21
C ILE A 302 -17.29 -2.05 -10.35
N ASP A 303 -17.39 -2.91 -11.37
CA ASP A 303 -18.52 -3.81 -11.55
C ASP A 303 -18.65 -4.81 -10.39
N ALA A 304 -17.53 -5.37 -9.93
CA ALA A 304 -17.50 -6.23 -8.74
C ALA A 304 -18.00 -5.48 -7.49
N ILE A 305 -17.52 -4.26 -7.26
CA ILE A 305 -17.95 -3.39 -6.14
C ILE A 305 -19.45 -3.10 -6.22
N ASN A 306 -19.98 -2.86 -7.41
CA ASN A 306 -21.41 -2.57 -7.58
C ASN A 306 -22.27 -3.80 -7.24
N LYS A 307 -21.86 -5.01 -7.64
CA LYS A 307 -22.54 -6.26 -7.24
C LYS A 307 -22.49 -6.47 -5.73
N GLU A 308 -21.33 -6.25 -5.12
CA GLU A 308 -21.12 -6.38 -3.68
C GLU A 308 -22.00 -5.38 -2.90
N LYS A 309 -21.93 -4.08 -3.21
CA LYS A 309 -22.73 -3.03 -2.57
C LYS A 309 -24.23 -3.33 -2.66
N LYS A 310 -24.69 -3.76 -3.83
CA LYS A 310 -26.09 -4.15 -4.04
C LYS A 310 -26.48 -5.34 -3.15
N THR A 311 -25.60 -6.32 -3.01
CA THR A 311 -25.81 -7.50 -2.15
C THR A 311 -25.85 -7.13 -0.67
N ILE A 312 -24.89 -6.33 -0.19
CA ILE A 312 -24.86 -5.83 1.20
C ILE A 312 -26.15 -5.08 1.53
N ALA A 313 -26.61 -4.21 0.63
CA ALA A 313 -27.86 -3.49 0.80
C ALA A 313 -29.09 -4.41 0.91
N GLY A 314 -29.11 -5.53 0.18
CA GLY A 314 -30.19 -6.51 0.25
C GLY A 314 -30.18 -7.33 1.55
N ILE A 315 -29.03 -7.87 1.94
CA ILE A 315 -28.93 -8.79 3.08
C ILE A 315 -28.87 -8.08 4.44
N SER A 316 -28.46 -6.80 4.48
CA SER A 316 -28.34 -6.03 5.74
C SER A 316 -29.68 -5.77 6.43
N ALA A 317 -30.81 -6.04 5.76
CA ALA A 317 -32.12 -6.08 6.40
C ALA A 317 -32.29 -7.26 7.39
N VAL A 318 -31.51 -8.34 7.22
CA VAL A 318 -31.61 -9.59 7.98
C VAL A 318 -30.37 -9.84 8.86
N PHE A 319 -29.21 -9.37 8.40
CA PHE A 319 -27.93 -9.56 9.07
C PHE A 319 -27.34 -8.23 9.53
N PRO A 320 -26.66 -8.17 10.69
CA PRO A 320 -25.86 -7.01 11.08
C PRO A 320 -24.90 -6.61 9.95
N ILE A 321 -24.74 -5.31 9.73
CA ILE A 321 -24.00 -4.79 8.57
C ILE A 321 -22.56 -5.31 8.51
N ALA A 322 -21.87 -5.43 9.66
CA ALA A 322 -20.51 -5.97 9.70
C ALA A 322 -20.43 -7.43 9.21
N ILE A 323 -21.44 -8.26 9.51
CA ILE A 323 -21.52 -9.64 9.04
C ILE A 323 -21.83 -9.68 7.54
N ALA A 324 -22.78 -8.84 7.09
CA ALA A 324 -23.13 -8.72 5.68
C ALA A 324 -21.92 -8.32 4.81
N GLU A 325 -21.16 -7.33 5.27
CA GLU A 325 -19.94 -6.86 4.62
C GLU A 325 -18.85 -7.94 4.59
N LEU A 326 -18.59 -8.60 5.72
CA LEU A 326 -17.58 -9.66 5.78
C LEU A 326 -17.94 -10.85 4.88
N ALA A 327 -19.22 -11.23 4.83
CA ALA A 327 -19.71 -12.29 3.95
C ALA A 327 -19.56 -11.92 2.47
N ALA A 328 -19.90 -10.67 2.11
CA ALA A 328 -19.81 -10.20 0.73
C ALA A 328 -18.36 -10.11 0.22
N LEU A 329 -17.42 -9.75 1.10
CA LEU A 329 -15.98 -9.71 0.79
C LEU A 329 -15.37 -11.10 0.53
N ALA A 330 -15.99 -12.18 1.02
CA ALA A 330 -15.52 -13.54 0.76
C ALA A 330 -15.75 -13.98 -0.70
N ILE A 331 -16.62 -13.27 -1.44
CA ILE A 331 -17.04 -13.68 -2.78
C ILE A 331 -16.15 -13.03 -3.84
N ASP A 332 -15.68 -13.84 -4.79
CA ASP A 332 -15.06 -13.33 -6.01
C ASP A 332 -16.14 -12.88 -7.01
N TRP A 333 -16.60 -11.64 -6.84
CA TRP A 333 -17.63 -11.01 -7.66
C TRP A 333 -17.29 -10.90 -9.16
N SER A 334 -16.02 -11.09 -9.53
CA SER A 334 -15.60 -11.07 -10.93
C SER A 334 -15.89 -12.38 -11.66
N GLU A 335 -15.90 -13.50 -10.93
CA GLU A 335 -16.10 -14.84 -11.48
C GLU A 335 -17.53 -15.37 -11.26
N VAL A 336 -18.34 -14.69 -10.45
CA VAL A 336 -19.74 -15.10 -10.19
C VAL A 336 -20.77 -14.13 -10.77
N SER A 337 -21.92 -14.71 -11.15
CA SER A 337 -23.12 -13.93 -11.44
C SER A 337 -23.67 -13.31 -10.16
N TYR A 338 -24.43 -12.21 -10.31
CA TYR A 338 -25.03 -11.52 -9.16
C TYR A 338 -25.90 -12.46 -8.32
N GLU A 339 -26.79 -13.25 -8.94
CA GLU A 339 -27.71 -14.14 -8.20
C GLU A 339 -26.98 -15.27 -7.46
N ASN A 340 -25.98 -15.89 -8.08
CA ASN A 340 -25.19 -16.93 -7.42
C ASN A 340 -24.35 -16.35 -6.29
N GLY A 341 -23.77 -15.16 -6.50
CA GLY A 341 -23.05 -14.43 -5.47
C GLY A 341 -23.95 -14.09 -4.29
N TYR A 342 -25.14 -13.54 -4.54
CA TYR A 342 -26.11 -13.20 -3.51
C TYR A 342 -26.44 -14.40 -2.61
N ARG A 343 -26.75 -15.56 -3.21
CA ARG A 343 -27.01 -16.80 -2.47
C ARG A 343 -25.81 -17.24 -1.62
N GLN A 344 -24.59 -17.20 -2.18
CA GLN A 344 -23.39 -17.55 -1.44
C GLN A 344 -23.14 -16.60 -0.26
N VAL A 345 -23.42 -15.30 -0.43
CA VAL A 345 -23.31 -14.34 0.67
C VAL A 345 -24.33 -14.64 1.76
N GLU A 346 -25.57 -14.98 1.43
CA GLU A 346 -26.58 -15.35 2.45
C GLU A 346 -26.17 -16.59 3.24
N GLU A 347 -25.72 -17.64 2.56
CA GLU A 347 -25.21 -18.87 3.20
C GLU A 347 -24.04 -18.53 4.14
N ARG A 348 -23.09 -17.74 3.65
CA ARG A 348 -21.92 -17.32 4.42
C ARG A 348 -22.27 -16.42 5.60
N ALA A 349 -23.18 -15.46 5.43
CA ALA A 349 -23.62 -14.56 6.50
C ALA A 349 -24.30 -15.33 7.63
N MET A 350 -25.02 -16.41 7.31
CA MET A 350 -25.63 -17.28 8.30
C MET A 350 -24.59 -18.05 9.13
N GLU A 351 -23.57 -18.61 8.48
CA GLU A 351 -22.44 -19.24 9.17
C GLU A 351 -21.72 -18.25 10.11
N LEU A 352 -21.38 -17.08 9.59
CA LEU A 352 -20.67 -16.03 10.35
C LEU A 352 -21.50 -15.57 11.56
N LYS A 353 -22.81 -15.41 11.40
CA LYS A 353 -23.73 -15.07 12.50
C LYS A 353 -23.75 -16.15 13.58
N ASN A 354 -23.76 -17.42 13.19
CA ASN A 354 -23.73 -18.53 14.14
C ASN A 354 -22.41 -18.54 14.93
N VAL A 355 -21.28 -18.41 14.25
CA VAL A 355 -19.95 -18.29 14.90
C VAL A 355 -19.91 -17.12 15.87
N TYR A 356 -20.34 -15.93 15.43
CA TYR A 356 -20.34 -14.72 16.26
C TYR A 356 -21.21 -14.89 17.52
N ASN A 357 -22.40 -15.50 17.38
CA ASN A 357 -23.27 -15.78 18.52
C ASN A 357 -22.69 -16.82 19.48
N GLU A 358 -22.00 -17.85 18.96
CA GLU A 358 -21.28 -18.82 19.79
C GLU A 358 -20.16 -18.14 20.60
N VAL A 359 -19.35 -17.30 19.96
CA VAL A 359 -18.28 -16.53 20.63
C VAL A 359 -18.86 -15.68 21.75
N LEU A 360 -19.90 -14.89 21.47
CA LEU A 360 -20.56 -14.06 22.48
C LEU A 360 -21.14 -14.90 23.61
N SER A 361 -21.75 -16.05 23.31
CA SER A 361 -22.27 -16.96 24.34
C SER A 361 -21.15 -17.47 25.26
N THR A 362 -20.03 -17.90 24.68
CA THR A 362 -18.86 -18.35 25.46
C THR A 362 -18.31 -17.25 26.37
N ILE A 363 -18.14 -16.04 25.85
CA ILE A 363 -17.60 -14.92 26.62
C ILE A 363 -18.59 -14.44 27.69
N ASN A 364 -19.88 -14.33 27.36
CA ASN A 364 -20.90 -13.94 28.33
C ASN A 364 -21.00 -14.96 29.48
N ASN A 365 -20.91 -16.26 29.19
CA ASN A 365 -20.88 -17.28 30.23
C ASN A 365 -19.65 -17.14 31.15
N CYS A 366 -18.49 -16.77 30.60
CA CYS A 366 -17.30 -16.46 31.40
C CYS A 366 -17.52 -15.23 32.30
N ILE A 367 -18.01 -14.12 31.76
CA ILE A 367 -18.30 -12.88 32.50
C ILE A 367 -19.33 -13.15 33.61
N GLU A 368 -20.37 -13.93 33.32
CA GLU A 368 -21.39 -14.32 34.29
C GLU A 368 -20.85 -15.21 35.41
N ALA A 369 -19.87 -16.08 35.13
CA ALA A 369 -19.23 -16.90 36.14
C ALA A 369 -18.15 -16.15 36.94
N TYR A 370 -17.71 -14.96 36.49
CA TYR A 370 -16.56 -14.27 37.07
C TYR A 370 -16.88 -13.73 38.49
N PRO A 371 -16.07 -14.09 39.51
CA PRO A 371 -16.31 -13.71 40.89
C PRO A 371 -16.03 -12.22 41.11
N GLY A 372 -16.82 -11.58 41.98
CA GLY A 372 -16.59 -10.19 42.39
C GLY A 372 -17.19 -9.12 41.47
N LEU A 373 -17.75 -9.48 40.30
CA LEU A 373 -18.51 -8.55 39.47
C LEU A 373 -19.97 -8.45 39.92
N THR A 374 -20.45 -7.22 40.08
CA THR A 374 -21.88 -6.94 40.24
C THR A 374 -22.64 -7.21 38.94
N ARG A 375 -23.96 -7.43 39.03
CA ARG A 375 -24.82 -7.62 37.86
C ARG A 375 -24.68 -6.50 36.82
N ASN A 376 -24.60 -5.25 37.26
CA ASN A 376 -24.46 -4.10 36.36
C ASN A 376 -23.10 -4.09 35.64
N GLN A 377 -22.02 -4.48 36.32
CA GLN A 377 -20.69 -4.59 35.70
C GLN A 377 -20.66 -5.70 34.66
N LYS A 378 -21.30 -6.85 34.92
CA LYS A 378 -21.40 -7.94 33.94
C LYS A 378 -22.06 -7.48 32.65
N THR A 379 -23.26 -6.89 32.74
CA THR A 379 -23.96 -6.35 31.57
C THR A 379 -23.14 -5.29 30.83
N MET A 380 -22.41 -4.44 31.56
CA MET A 380 -21.51 -3.45 30.95
C MET A 380 -20.39 -4.14 30.14
N TYR A 381 -19.71 -5.14 30.70
CA TYR A 381 -18.63 -5.84 30.00
C TYR A 381 -19.14 -6.66 28.80
N GLU A 382 -20.30 -7.30 28.91
CA GLU A 382 -20.94 -7.98 27.77
C GLU A 382 -21.20 -7.02 26.60
N GLN A 383 -21.70 -5.81 26.89
CA GLN A 383 -21.92 -4.78 25.87
C GLN A 383 -20.59 -4.26 25.30
N MET A 384 -19.59 -4.01 26.14
CA MET A 384 -18.26 -3.57 25.70
C MET A 384 -17.60 -4.59 24.78
N VAL A 385 -17.65 -5.88 25.11
CA VAL A 385 -17.12 -6.94 24.25
C VAL A 385 -17.88 -7.00 22.93
N ARG A 386 -19.21 -6.90 22.94
CA ARG A 386 -20.01 -6.87 21.72
C ARG A 386 -19.60 -5.71 20.80
N ASP A 387 -19.48 -4.52 21.37
CA ASP A 387 -19.09 -3.31 20.62
C ASP A 387 -17.64 -3.41 20.11
N TYR A 388 -16.73 -3.94 20.93
CA TYR A 388 -15.35 -4.24 20.53
C TYR A 388 -15.31 -5.20 19.35
N LEU A 389 -15.98 -6.36 19.44
CA LEU A 389 -16.00 -7.37 18.39
C LEU A 389 -16.66 -6.85 17.10
N ASN A 390 -17.68 -5.98 17.20
CA ASN A 390 -18.24 -5.29 16.04
C ASN A 390 -17.23 -4.37 15.35
N GLY A 391 -16.31 -3.76 16.11
CA GLY A 391 -15.18 -3.00 15.57
C GLY A 391 -14.08 -3.89 14.97
N VAL A 392 -13.92 -5.12 15.46
CA VAL A 392 -12.94 -6.11 14.98
C VAL A 392 -13.40 -6.83 13.71
N LEU A 393 -14.69 -7.15 13.56
CA LEU A 393 -15.22 -7.90 12.42
C LEU A 393 -14.79 -7.36 11.04
N PRO A 394 -14.80 -6.04 10.77
CA PRO A 394 -14.33 -5.50 9.49
C PRO A 394 -12.84 -5.78 9.21
N LEU A 395 -12.03 -6.05 10.25
CA LEU A 395 -10.60 -6.35 10.21
C LEU A 395 -10.30 -7.85 10.11
N VAL A 396 -11.30 -8.70 10.13
CA VAL A 396 -11.16 -10.16 10.05
C VAL A 396 -10.91 -10.62 8.61
N ASN A 397 -10.13 -11.67 8.41
CA ASN A 397 -10.01 -12.29 7.09
C ASN A 397 -11.35 -12.92 6.67
N PRO A 398 -11.99 -12.46 5.57
CA PRO A 398 -13.30 -12.98 5.12
C PRO A 398 -13.27 -14.46 4.68
N ASP A 399 -12.10 -14.96 4.31
CA ASP A 399 -11.87 -16.32 3.81
C ASP A 399 -11.60 -17.35 4.90
N TRP A 400 -11.49 -16.94 6.18
CA TRP A 400 -11.28 -17.88 7.28
C TRP A 400 -12.43 -18.87 7.44
N SER A 401 -12.12 -20.13 7.70
CA SER A 401 -13.13 -21.12 8.08
C SER A 401 -13.88 -20.68 9.36
N PRO A 402 -15.10 -21.19 9.60
CA PRO A 402 -15.85 -20.91 10.83
C PRO A 402 -15.04 -21.15 12.12
N ASN A 403 -14.18 -22.17 12.13
CA ASN A 403 -13.35 -22.52 13.28
C ASN A 403 -12.19 -21.54 13.48
N GLU A 404 -11.51 -21.13 12.40
CA GLU A 404 -10.44 -20.12 12.46
C GLU A 404 -11.00 -18.78 12.96
N LEU A 405 -12.15 -18.37 12.42
CA LEU A 405 -12.84 -17.16 12.85
C LEU A 405 -13.22 -17.22 14.33
N LYS A 406 -13.82 -18.34 14.76
CA LYS A 406 -14.20 -18.55 16.16
C LYS A 406 -13.00 -18.43 17.09
N GLY A 407 -11.89 -19.10 16.75
CA GLY A 407 -10.65 -19.05 17.52
C GLY A 407 -10.11 -17.63 17.64
N TYR A 408 -10.05 -16.89 16.52
CA TYR A 408 -9.58 -15.51 16.51
C TYR A 408 -10.47 -14.58 17.35
N LEU A 409 -11.79 -14.62 17.17
CA LEU A 409 -12.71 -13.73 17.90
C LEU A 409 -12.74 -14.04 19.41
N LEU A 410 -12.61 -15.32 19.80
CA LEU A 410 -12.44 -15.69 21.21
C LEU A 410 -11.16 -15.10 21.78
N GLN A 411 -10.04 -15.25 21.08
CA GLN A 411 -8.76 -14.70 21.51
C GLN A 411 -8.81 -13.16 21.64
N GLU A 412 -9.38 -12.46 20.67
CA GLU A 412 -9.57 -11.01 20.70
C GLU A 412 -10.45 -10.56 21.87
N ALA A 413 -11.56 -11.24 22.12
CA ALA A 413 -12.44 -10.93 23.25
C ALA A 413 -11.76 -11.17 24.61
N THR A 414 -11.04 -12.30 24.75
CA THR A 414 -10.28 -12.62 25.96
C THR A 414 -9.15 -11.60 26.20
N ASN A 415 -8.39 -11.26 25.16
CA ASN A 415 -7.34 -10.23 25.25
C ASN A 415 -7.91 -8.84 25.58
N TYR A 416 -9.08 -8.51 25.06
CA TYR A 416 -9.74 -7.25 25.39
C TYR A 416 -10.14 -7.21 26.87
N LEU A 417 -10.74 -8.29 27.39
CA LEU A 417 -11.15 -8.41 28.79
C LEU A 417 -9.97 -8.45 29.77
N SER A 418 -8.83 -9.02 29.37
CA SER A 418 -7.64 -9.07 30.22
C SER A 418 -7.06 -7.67 30.53
N ASN A 419 -7.28 -6.69 29.64
CA ASN A 419 -6.96 -5.28 29.92
C ASN A 419 -7.77 -4.68 31.09
N TYR A 420 -8.86 -5.35 31.48
CA TYR A 420 -9.71 -5.01 32.63
C TYR A 420 -9.58 -6.05 33.76
N GLU A 421 -8.50 -6.84 33.76
CA GLU A 421 -8.22 -7.88 34.76
C GLU A 421 -9.26 -9.02 34.82
N ILE A 422 -10.07 -9.17 33.76
CA ILE A 422 -11.02 -10.28 33.60
C ILE A 422 -10.35 -11.37 32.76
N SER A 423 -10.07 -12.51 33.40
CA SER A 423 -9.54 -13.69 32.70
C SER A 423 -10.70 -14.59 32.24
N CYS A 424 -10.88 -14.57 30.93
CA CYS A 424 -11.44 -15.64 30.13
C CYS A 424 -10.30 -16.21 29.26
#